data_AF-A0A1J4RJB7-F1
#
_entry.id   AF-A0A1J4RJB7-F1
#
_cell.length_a   1.000
_cell.length_b   1.000
_cell.length_c   1.000
_cell.angle_alpha   90.00
_cell.angle_beta   90.00
_cell.angle_gamma   90.00
#
_symmetry.space_group_name_H-M   'P 1'
#
loop_
_entity.id
_entity.type
_entity.pdbx_description
1 polymer ?
#
loop_
_entity_poly.entity_id
_entity_poly.type
_entity_poly.pdbx_seq_one_letter_code
_entity_poly.pdbx_strand_id
1 'polypeptide(L)'
;MPENGAQIAARVKNACPTCGQKGKAVDTATVKSMLSVSLRQIKETSYFFCQNRDCPTVYFSDDGLQTFGRDEVRERVYQKDPDAEDIFVCYCFQHTVGEVRTASSGDQRAILDDINAGIKAGQCACDLRNPQGSCCLGNVRGVIKQVEKSAAVTA
;
A
#
# COMPACT_ATOMS: atom_id res chain seq x y z
N MET A 1 -48.79 -2.12 8.33
CA MET A 1 -47.35 -1.93 8.63
C MET A 1 -46.57 -2.70 7.57
N PRO A 2 -46.08 -2.08 6.48
CA PRO A 2 -45.22 -2.81 5.57
C PRO A 2 -43.77 -2.75 6.07
N GLU A 3 -43.18 -3.93 6.18
CA GLU A 3 -41.78 -4.18 6.49
C GLU A 3 -40.96 -3.85 5.24
N ASN A 4 -40.25 -2.72 5.24
CA ASN A 4 -39.32 -2.37 4.17
C ASN A 4 -38.03 -3.17 4.34
N GLY A 5 -38.00 -4.36 3.74
CA GLY A 5 -36.78 -5.08 3.44
C GLY A 5 -35.94 -4.28 2.45
N ALA A 6 -35.05 -3.43 2.98
CA ALA A 6 -33.99 -2.83 2.18
C ALA A 6 -33.08 -3.96 1.71
N GLN A 7 -33.24 -4.36 0.44
CA GLN A 7 -32.30 -5.22 -0.25
C GLN A 7 -30.93 -4.54 -0.19
N ILE A 8 -30.02 -5.09 0.62
CA ILE A 8 -28.62 -4.68 0.60
C ILE A 8 -28.09 -5.07 -0.76
N ALA A 9 -27.85 -4.08 -1.62
CA ALA A 9 -27.25 -4.29 -2.93
C ALA A 9 -26.01 -5.17 -2.76
N ALA A 10 -25.95 -6.29 -3.50
CA ALA A 10 -24.83 -7.21 -3.43
C ALA A 10 -23.54 -6.44 -3.72
N ARG A 11 -22.64 -6.37 -2.74
CA ARG A 11 -21.36 -5.67 -2.89
C ARG A 11 -20.52 -6.36 -3.96
N VAL A 12 -19.93 -5.54 -4.83
CA VAL A 12 -18.99 -6.02 -5.83
C VAL A 12 -17.76 -6.55 -5.12
N LYS A 13 -17.46 -7.83 -5.33
CA LYS A 13 -16.26 -8.46 -4.75
C LYS A 13 -15.01 -7.66 -5.10
N ASN A 14 -14.12 -7.52 -4.13
CA ASN A 14 -12.85 -6.81 -4.25
C ASN A 14 -12.99 -5.29 -4.50
N ALA A 15 -14.18 -4.70 -4.43
CA ALA A 15 -14.35 -3.25 -4.49
C ALA A 15 -14.29 -2.66 -3.08
N CYS A 16 -13.49 -1.60 -2.90
CA CYS A 16 -13.38 -0.92 -1.63
C CYS A 16 -14.75 -0.38 -1.21
N PRO A 17 -15.26 -0.72 -0.01
CA PRO A 17 -16.58 -0.29 0.43
C PRO A 17 -16.71 1.23 0.62
N THR A 18 -15.58 1.93 0.73
CA THR A 18 -15.52 3.37 1.01
C THR A 18 -15.38 4.22 -0.26
N CYS A 19 -14.61 3.79 -1.26
CA CYS A 19 -14.40 4.57 -2.49
C CYS A 19 -14.80 3.85 -3.79
N GLY A 20 -15.29 2.61 -3.70
CA GLY A 20 -15.72 1.81 -4.85
C GLY A 20 -14.58 1.29 -5.76
N GLN A 21 -13.33 1.72 -5.55
CA GLN A 21 -12.22 1.28 -6.38
C GLN A 21 -11.82 -0.17 -6.12
N LYS A 22 -11.34 -0.86 -7.16
CA LYS A 22 -10.84 -2.23 -7.06
C LYS A 22 -9.61 -2.28 -6.13
N GLY A 23 -9.71 -3.10 -5.10
CA GLY A 23 -8.60 -3.42 -4.21
C GLY A 23 -7.68 -4.48 -4.78
N LYS A 24 -6.44 -4.50 -4.28
CA LYS A 24 -5.43 -5.51 -4.59
C LYS A 24 -5.48 -6.59 -3.51
N ALA A 25 -5.56 -7.86 -3.89
CA ALA A 25 -5.51 -8.95 -2.93
C ALA A 25 -4.20 -8.91 -2.11
N VAL A 26 -4.31 -9.15 -0.81
CA VAL A 26 -3.18 -9.16 0.12
C VAL A 26 -3.29 -10.37 1.04
N ASP A 27 -2.15 -10.97 1.40
CA ASP A 27 -2.13 -12.11 2.30
C ASP A 27 -2.57 -11.72 3.72
N THR A 28 -3.31 -12.60 4.39
CA THR A 28 -3.74 -12.38 5.77
C THR A 28 -2.55 -12.22 6.72
N ALA A 29 -1.41 -12.84 6.45
CA ALA A 29 -0.16 -12.65 7.19
C ALA A 29 0.36 -11.21 7.09
N THR A 30 0.28 -10.58 5.91
CA THR A 30 0.60 -9.15 5.74
C THR A 30 -0.32 -8.30 6.62
N VAL A 31 -1.64 -8.54 6.53
CA VAL A 31 -2.64 -7.78 7.30
C VAL A 31 -2.37 -7.92 8.80
N LYS A 32 -2.15 -9.13 9.30
CA LYS A 32 -1.80 -9.40 10.71
C LYS A 32 -0.50 -8.71 11.13
N SER A 33 0.50 -8.64 10.24
CA SER A 33 1.79 -8.01 10.52
C SER A 33 1.70 -6.48 10.58
N MET A 34 0.83 -5.89 9.75
CA MET A 34 0.70 -4.45 9.55
C MET A 34 -0.28 -3.78 10.51
N LEU A 35 -1.28 -4.49 11.03
CA LEU A 35 -2.30 -3.88 11.88
C LEU A 35 -1.78 -3.58 13.31
N SER A 36 -2.15 -2.41 13.83
CA SER A 36 -1.91 -1.98 15.23
C SER A 36 -3.07 -2.35 16.17
N VAL A 37 -4.12 -3.01 15.67
CA VAL A 37 -5.26 -3.49 16.44
C VAL A 37 -5.05 -4.90 17.00
N SER A 38 -5.95 -5.35 17.88
CA SER A 38 -5.96 -6.72 18.37
C SER A 38 -6.24 -7.71 17.23
N LEU A 39 -5.36 -8.71 17.06
CA LEU A 39 -5.53 -9.74 16.03
C LEU A 39 -6.79 -10.58 16.21
N ARG A 40 -7.43 -10.55 17.40
CA ARG A 40 -8.75 -11.17 17.64
C ARG A 40 -9.86 -10.56 16.78
N GLN A 41 -9.66 -9.35 16.27
CA GLN A 41 -10.60 -8.67 15.38
C GLN A 41 -10.51 -9.18 13.94
N ILE A 42 -9.38 -9.78 13.54
CA ILE A 42 -9.14 -10.21 12.16
C ILE A 42 -9.91 -11.50 11.91
N LYS A 43 -10.76 -11.47 10.88
CA LYS A 43 -11.56 -12.62 10.44
C LYS A 43 -10.75 -13.54 9.55
N GLU A 44 -11.13 -14.81 9.51
CA GLU A 44 -10.58 -15.77 8.55
C GLU A 44 -11.25 -15.57 7.19
N THR A 45 -10.81 -14.56 6.45
CA THR A 45 -11.32 -14.20 5.13
C THR A 45 -10.21 -13.59 4.28
N SER A 46 -10.47 -13.45 2.98
CA SER A 46 -9.59 -12.72 2.07
C SER A 46 -9.65 -11.22 2.35
N TYR A 47 -8.49 -10.57 2.29
CA TYR A 47 -8.38 -9.12 2.44
C TYR A 47 -7.84 -8.48 1.17
N PHE A 48 -8.15 -7.20 1.03
CA PHE A 48 -7.75 -6.36 -0.08
C PHE A 48 -7.15 -5.06 0.42
N PHE A 49 -6.11 -4.60 -0.24
CA PHE A 49 -5.47 -3.31 -0.07
C PHE A 49 -6.09 -2.28 -1.02
N CYS A 50 -6.55 -1.16 -0.47
CA CYS A 50 -7.08 -0.04 -1.23
C CYS A 50 -5.93 0.93 -1.59
N GLN A 51 -5.61 1.02 -2.88
CA GLN A 51 -4.52 1.88 -3.38
C GLN A 51 -4.92 3.35 -3.55
N ASN A 52 -6.21 3.67 -3.43
CA ASN A 52 -6.69 5.03 -3.65
C ASN A 52 -6.12 5.99 -2.61
N ARG A 53 -5.36 7.00 -3.04
CA ARG A 53 -4.73 8.02 -2.20
C ARG A 53 -5.73 8.68 -1.27
N ASP A 54 -6.86 9.13 -1.81
CA ASP A 54 -7.83 9.95 -1.08
C ASP A 54 -8.82 9.13 -0.24
N CYS A 55 -8.71 7.79 -0.28
CA CYS A 55 -9.54 6.91 0.52
C CYS A 55 -8.88 6.61 1.88
N PRO A 56 -9.57 6.81 3.02
CA PRO A 56 -9.00 6.55 4.35
C PRO A 56 -8.77 5.05 4.62
N THR A 57 -9.51 4.16 3.95
CA THR A 57 -9.38 2.71 4.09
C THR A 57 -8.06 2.22 3.51
N VAL A 58 -7.28 1.48 4.31
CA VAL A 58 -6.08 0.76 3.87
C VAL A 58 -6.43 -0.66 3.48
N TYR A 59 -7.05 -1.42 4.40
CA TYR A 59 -7.48 -2.80 4.16
C TYR A 59 -8.98 -2.96 4.27
N PHE A 60 -9.54 -3.91 3.52
CA PHE A 60 -10.93 -4.32 3.66
C PHE A 60 -11.11 -5.81 3.38
N SER A 61 -12.08 -6.45 4.02
CA SER A 61 -12.42 -7.87 3.80
C SER A 61 -13.19 -8.07 2.49
N ASP A 62 -13.24 -9.31 1.99
CA ASP A 62 -13.98 -9.69 0.76
C ASP A 62 -15.47 -9.31 0.79
N ASP A 63 -16.11 -9.46 1.96
CA ASP A 63 -17.50 -9.04 2.20
C ASP A 63 -17.66 -7.49 2.33
N GLY A 64 -16.53 -6.77 2.40
CA GLY A 64 -16.43 -5.34 2.65
C GLY A 64 -16.93 -4.90 4.03
N LEU A 65 -17.34 -5.81 4.91
CA LEU A 65 -17.94 -5.49 6.21
C LEU A 65 -16.89 -5.04 7.23
N GLN A 66 -15.64 -5.48 7.06
CA GLN A 66 -14.52 -5.04 7.86
C GLN A 66 -13.61 -4.15 7.03
N THR A 67 -13.24 -3.01 7.61
CA THR A 67 -12.29 -2.05 7.05
C THR A 67 -11.30 -1.65 8.12
N PHE A 68 -10.06 -1.42 7.72
CA PHE A 68 -9.03 -0.85 8.57
C PHE A 68 -8.49 0.42 7.93
N GLY A 69 -8.50 1.51 8.69
CA GLY A 69 -8.03 2.84 8.29
C GLY A 69 -6.52 3.04 8.52
N ARG A 70 -6.05 4.25 8.21
CA ARG A 70 -4.63 4.63 8.38
C ARG A 70 -4.16 4.51 9.83
N ASP A 71 -5.00 4.88 10.79
CA ASP A 71 -4.67 4.89 12.22
C ASP A 71 -4.60 3.48 12.84
N GLU A 72 -5.10 2.47 12.10
CA GLU A 72 -5.11 1.06 12.51
C GLU A 72 -3.95 0.27 11.88
N VAL A 73 -3.07 0.93 11.13
CA VAL A 73 -1.89 0.36 10.49
C VAL A 73 -0.64 0.93 11.15
N ARG A 74 0.33 0.07 11.47
CA ARG A 74 1.58 0.42 12.17
C ARG A 74 2.47 1.36 11.38
N GLU A 75 2.50 1.18 10.07
CA GLU A 75 3.37 1.90 9.15
C GLU A 75 2.59 2.94 8.34
N ARG A 76 3.20 4.10 8.07
CA ARG A 76 2.66 5.05 7.09
C ARG A 76 2.64 4.40 5.71
N VAL A 77 1.53 4.53 4.99
CA VAL A 77 1.30 3.82 3.73
C VAL A 77 1.62 4.72 2.54
N TYR A 78 2.62 4.37 1.75
CA TYR A 78 3.07 5.15 0.57
C TYR A 78 1.91 5.54 -0.37
N GLN A 79 1.01 4.60 -0.71
CA GLN A 79 -0.10 4.92 -1.62
C GLN A 79 -1.11 5.92 -1.04
N LYS A 80 -1.14 6.10 0.28
CA LYS A 80 -2.05 7.03 0.97
C LYS A 80 -1.47 8.42 1.15
N ASP A 81 -0.14 8.51 1.12
CA ASP A 81 0.59 9.75 1.29
C ASP A 81 1.84 9.74 0.41
N PRO A 82 1.67 9.69 -0.93
CA PRO A 82 2.78 9.53 -1.86
C PRO A 82 3.64 10.79 -1.95
N ASP A 83 3.19 11.90 -1.35
CA ASP A 83 3.81 13.21 -1.46
C ASP A 83 4.73 13.53 -0.28
N ALA A 84 4.53 12.89 0.87
CA ALA A 84 5.40 13.04 2.03
C ALA A 84 6.79 12.42 1.78
N GLU A 85 7.83 13.23 2.05
CA GLU A 85 9.22 12.85 1.78
C GLU A 85 9.78 11.82 2.75
N ASP A 86 9.27 11.79 3.98
CA ASP A 86 9.74 10.94 5.07
C ASP A 86 9.11 9.54 5.09
N ILE A 87 8.21 9.23 4.14
CA ILE A 87 7.57 7.93 4.03
C ILE A 87 8.44 6.95 3.25
N PHE A 88 8.51 5.71 3.72
CA PHE A 88 9.16 4.63 2.99
C PHE A 88 8.43 4.28 1.70
N VAL A 89 9.17 4.30 0.59
CA VAL A 89 8.75 3.68 -0.68
C VAL A 89 9.27 2.23 -0.76
N CYS A 90 10.36 1.92 -0.06
CA CYS A 90 10.87 0.57 0.20
C CYS A 90 10.94 0.31 1.71
N TYR A 91 9.99 -0.46 2.24
CA TYR A 91 9.88 -0.73 3.67
C TYR A 91 10.94 -1.70 4.22
N CYS A 92 11.54 -2.55 3.38
CA CYS A 92 12.53 -3.53 3.85
C CYS A 92 13.91 -2.91 4.05
N PHE A 93 14.30 -1.99 3.16
CA PHE A 93 15.60 -1.34 3.18
C PHE A 93 15.51 0.15 3.55
N GLN A 94 14.32 0.60 3.96
CA GLN A 94 14.05 1.93 4.51
C GLN A 94 14.35 3.11 3.58
N HIS A 95 14.30 2.90 2.25
CA HIS A 95 14.37 4.01 1.30
C HIS A 95 13.08 4.83 1.32
N THR A 96 13.23 6.16 1.41
CA THR A 96 12.11 7.09 1.49
C THR A 96 11.75 7.68 0.12
N VAL A 97 10.55 8.25 0.03
CA VAL A 97 10.12 8.98 -1.17
C VAL A 97 11.04 10.18 -1.42
N GLY A 98 11.41 10.93 -0.38
CA GLY A 98 12.27 12.11 -0.47
C GLY A 98 13.67 11.77 -0.97
N GLU A 99 14.25 10.68 -0.48
CA GLU A 99 15.54 10.16 -0.95
C GLU A 99 15.50 9.90 -2.46
N VAL A 100 14.50 9.18 -2.96
CA VAL A 100 14.38 8.87 -4.40
C VAL A 100 14.08 10.12 -5.23
N ARG A 101 13.29 11.06 -4.71
CA ARG A 101 12.89 12.28 -5.43
C ARG A 101 14.03 13.28 -5.61
N THR A 102 14.87 13.41 -4.59
CA THR A 102 15.98 14.38 -4.57
C THR A 102 17.30 13.81 -5.06
N ALA A 103 17.41 12.49 -5.16
CA ALA A 103 18.54 11.76 -5.71
C ALA A 103 18.85 12.17 -7.16
N SER A 104 20.14 12.25 -7.49
CA SER A 104 20.59 12.33 -8.87
C SER A 104 20.23 11.04 -9.63
N SER A 105 20.26 11.04 -10.97
CA SER A 105 20.01 9.82 -11.74
C SER A 105 20.99 8.68 -11.39
N GLY A 106 22.22 9.02 -10.99
CA GLY A 106 23.20 8.05 -10.51
C GLY A 106 22.80 7.44 -9.16
N ASP A 107 22.34 8.27 -8.23
CA ASP A 107 21.91 7.82 -6.89
C ASP A 107 20.59 7.04 -6.96
N GLN A 108 19.66 7.44 -7.83
CA GLN A 108 18.43 6.67 -8.11
C GLN A 108 18.77 5.26 -8.61
N ARG A 109 19.80 5.14 -9.44
CA ARG A 109 20.29 3.83 -9.88
C ARG A 109 20.91 3.04 -8.72
N ALA A 110 21.70 3.68 -7.87
CA ALA A 110 22.28 3.04 -6.69
C ALA A 110 21.20 2.52 -5.73
N ILE A 111 20.12 3.28 -5.49
CA ILE A 111 18.96 2.83 -4.68
C ILE A 111 18.30 1.59 -5.28
N LEU A 112 18.08 1.57 -6.60
CA LEU A 112 17.53 0.39 -7.27
C LEU A 112 18.47 -0.81 -7.15
N ASP A 113 19.77 -0.60 -7.31
CA ASP A 113 20.77 -1.67 -7.24
C ASP A 113 20.89 -2.23 -5.81
N ASP A 114 20.82 -1.39 -4.77
CA ASP A 114 20.75 -1.80 -3.36
C ASP A 114 19.54 -2.68 -3.08
N ILE A 115 18.34 -2.22 -3.47
CA ILE A 115 17.10 -3.00 -3.30
C ILE A 115 17.20 -4.35 -4.00
N ASN A 116 17.74 -4.38 -5.23
CA ASN A 116 17.91 -5.64 -5.97
C ASN A 116 18.94 -6.57 -5.30
N ALA A 117 20.03 -6.02 -4.74
CA ALA A 117 21.02 -6.80 -4.01
C ALA A 117 20.40 -7.45 -2.77
N GLY A 118 19.63 -6.70 -1.97
CA GLY A 118 18.94 -7.22 -0.80
C GLY A 118 17.87 -8.27 -1.14
N ILE A 119 17.12 -8.08 -2.24
CA ILE A 119 16.19 -9.11 -2.75
C ILE A 119 16.93 -10.39 -3.12
N LYS A 120 18.03 -10.30 -3.88
CA LYS A 120 18.83 -11.45 -4.31
C LYS A 120 19.46 -12.19 -3.11
N ALA A 121 19.80 -11.46 -2.06
CA ALA A 121 20.32 -12.00 -0.81
C ALA A 121 19.23 -12.60 0.11
N GLY A 122 17.95 -12.56 -0.29
CA GLY A 122 16.84 -13.09 0.53
C GLY A 122 16.52 -12.23 1.76
N GLN A 123 16.89 -10.96 1.75
CA GLN A 123 16.71 -10.03 2.88
C GLN A 123 15.39 -9.23 2.79
N CYS A 124 14.64 -9.29 1.68
CA CYS A 124 13.29 -8.70 1.65
C CYS A 124 12.30 -9.58 2.41
N ALA A 125 11.41 -8.93 3.17
CA ALA A 125 10.18 -9.50 3.70
C ALA A 125 8.99 -8.64 3.29
N CYS A 126 8.88 -8.37 1.99
CA CYS A 126 7.93 -7.44 1.39
C CYS A 126 6.47 -7.83 1.72
N ASP A 127 6.19 -9.11 1.88
CA ASP A 127 4.95 -9.73 2.34
C ASP A 127 4.62 -9.47 3.82
N LEU A 128 5.59 -9.04 4.63
CA LEU A 128 5.40 -8.76 6.06
C LEU A 128 5.69 -7.31 6.45
N ARG A 129 6.45 -6.58 5.63
CA ARG A 129 6.95 -5.22 5.90
C ARG A 129 6.28 -4.15 5.06
N ASN A 130 5.79 -4.48 3.87
CA ASN A 130 5.13 -3.52 2.99
C ASN A 130 3.61 -3.62 3.16
N PRO A 131 2.90 -2.53 3.50
CA PRO A 131 1.44 -2.52 3.58
C PRO A 131 0.74 -3.02 2.29
N GLN A 132 1.37 -2.84 1.13
CA GLN A 132 0.86 -3.33 -0.15
C GLN A 132 0.94 -4.87 -0.29
N GLY A 133 1.71 -5.56 0.55
CA GLY A 133 1.94 -7.01 0.51
C GLY A 133 2.69 -7.50 -0.72
N SER A 134 3.46 -6.62 -1.38
CA SER A 134 4.21 -6.96 -2.60
C SER A 134 5.52 -6.19 -2.70
N CYS A 135 6.39 -6.61 -3.63
CA CYS A 135 7.67 -5.96 -3.87
C CYS A 135 7.54 -4.45 -4.13
N CYS A 136 8.38 -3.66 -3.47
CA CYS A 136 8.41 -2.20 -3.52
C CYS A 136 8.96 -1.64 -4.83
N LEU A 137 9.70 -2.42 -5.63
CA LEU A 137 10.39 -1.94 -6.84
C LEU A 137 9.45 -1.23 -7.82
N GLY A 138 8.19 -1.65 -7.92
CA GLY A 138 7.19 -0.98 -8.75
C GLY A 138 6.91 0.45 -8.27
N ASN A 139 6.84 0.67 -6.96
CA ASN A 139 6.64 1.98 -6.36
C ASN A 139 7.90 2.85 -6.57
N VAL A 140 9.10 2.32 -6.30
CA VAL A 140 10.36 3.06 -6.46
C VAL A 140 10.56 3.54 -7.89
N ARG A 141 10.36 2.65 -8.88
CA ARG A 141 10.41 3.02 -10.30
C ARG A 141 9.32 4.03 -10.67
N GLY A 142 8.15 3.95 -10.02
CA GLY A 142 7.08 4.92 -10.15
C GLY A 142 7.50 6.32 -9.72
N VAL A 143 8.16 6.44 -8.57
CA VAL A 143 8.70 7.73 -8.07
C VAL A 143 9.77 8.29 -9.02
N ILE A 144 10.73 7.47 -9.46
CA ILE A 144 11.76 7.90 -10.42
C ILE A 144 11.12 8.45 -11.70
N LYS A 145 10.15 7.74 -12.26
CA LYS A 145 9.43 8.18 -13.46
C LYS A 145 8.65 9.49 -13.26
N GLN A 146 8.16 9.76 -12.05
CA GLN A 146 7.52 11.04 -11.72
C GLN A 146 8.55 12.18 -11.73
N VAL A 147 9.74 11.97 -11.16
CA VAL A 147 10.84 12.96 -11.18
C VAL A 147 11.24 13.31 -12.61
N GLU A 148 11.48 12.29 -13.45
CA GLU A 148 11.84 12.47 -14.86
C GLU A 148 10.80 13.28 -15.63
N LYS A 149 9.51 12.98 -15.41
CA LYS A 149 8.41 13.74 -16.04
C LYS A 149 8.36 15.18 -15.57
N SER A 150 8.53 15.43 -14.27
CA SER A 150 8.51 16.80 -13.72
C SER A 150 9.66 17.63 -14.29
N ALA A 151 10.87 17.07 -14.38
CA ALA A 151 12.04 17.72 -14.98
C ALA A 151 11.81 18.05 -16.48
N ALA A 152 11.16 17.15 -17.23
CA ALA A 152 10.84 17.38 -18.63
C ALA A 152 9.74 18.44 -18.87
N VAL A 153 8.91 18.73 -17.86
CA VAL A 153 7.89 19.79 -17.92
C VAL A 153 8.45 21.15 -17.51
N THR A 154 9.58 21.19 -16.79
CA THR A 154 10.23 22.44 -16.35
C THR A 154 11.39 22.90 -17.25
N ALA A 155 11.78 22.08 -18.24
CA ALA A 155 12.79 22.39 -19.25
C ALA A 155 12.14 22.93 -20.53
#